data_AF-A0ABD0SSK9-F1
#
_entry.id   AF-A0ABD0SSK9-F1
#
_cell.length_a   1.000
_cell.length_b   1.000
_cell.length_c   1.000
_cell.angle_alpha   90.00
_cell.angle_beta   90.00
_cell.angle_gamma   90.00
#
_symmetry.space_group_name_H-M   'P 1'
#
loop_
_entity.id
_entity.type
_entity.pdbx_description
1 polymer ?
#
loop_
_entity_poly.entity_id
_entity_poly.type
_entity_poly.pdbx_seq_one_letter_code
_entity_poly.pdbx_strand_id
1 'polypeptide(L)'
;MHYITVAEYESPGTVTCKIQGLRADTSSDLANYLESINNVYSIEKEHKAFFEVDIQGIQVLNILSSNHSYRVISHSSVIEVSNIGGRTDKVQKTLWTLSK
;
A
#
# COMPACT_ATOMS: atom_id res chain seq x y z
N MET A 1 -1.65 -4.13 -20.64
CA MET A 1 -0.80 -4.33 -19.45
C MET A 1 -1.04 -3.17 -18.52
N HIS A 2 -1.49 -3.43 -17.30
CA HIS A 2 -1.84 -2.42 -16.32
C HIS A 2 -0.92 -2.54 -15.11
N TYR A 3 -0.38 -1.42 -14.66
CA TYR A 3 0.57 -1.38 -13.56
C TYR A 3 -0.01 -0.63 -12.38
N ILE A 4 0.28 -1.13 -11.20
CA ILE A 4 -0.02 -0.48 -9.92
C ILE A 4 1.25 -0.46 -9.07
N THR A 5 1.25 0.41 -8.07
CA THR A 5 2.31 0.43 -7.05
C THR A 5 1.71 0.26 -5.67
N VAL A 6 2.35 -0.56 -4.85
CA VAL A 6 2.05 -0.72 -3.42
C VAL A 6 3.25 -0.20 -2.66
N ALA A 7 3.04 0.76 -1.76
CA ALA A 7 4.08 1.32 -0.89
C ALA A 7 3.73 1.01 0.57
N GLU A 8 4.60 0.30 1.27
CA GLU A 8 4.54 0.11 2.73
C GLU A 8 5.47 1.13 3.41
N TYR A 9 4.93 1.82 4.39
CA TYR A 9 5.65 2.75 5.26
C TYR A 9 5.69 2.13 6.65
N GLU A 10 6.87 1.71 7.07
CA GLU A 10 7.12 1.19 8.40
C GLU A 10 7.84 2.25 9.22
N SER A 11 7.19 2.68 10.30
CA SER A 11 7.77 3.56 11.31
C SER A 11 7.62 2.91 12.69
N PRO A 12 8.38 3.34 13.72
CA PRO A 12 8.26 2.77 15.05
C PRO A 12 6.82 2.88 15.61
N GLY A 13 6.08 1.77 15.55
CA GLY A 13 4.72 1.66 16.09
C GLY A 13 3.58 1.67 15.07
N THR A 14 3.83 1.91 13.79
CA THR A 14 2.78 1.88 12.74
C THR A 14 3.31 1.37 11.40
N VAL A 15 2.47 0.60 10.69
CA VAL A 15 2.71 0.13 9.33
C VAL A 15 1.51 0.51 8.48
N THR A 16 1.72 1.37 7.48
CA THR A 16 0.64 1.75 6.56
C THR A 16 1.01 1.39 5.12
N CYS A 17 0.02 0.94 4.35
CA CYS A 17 0.20 0.63 2.95
C CYS A 17 -0.61 1.60 2.09
N LYS A 18 0.00 2.10 1.01
CA LYS A 18 -0.65 2.92 -0.01
C LYS A 18 -0.59 2.23 -1.36
N ILE A 19 -1.72 2.11 -2.03
CA ILE A 19 -1.85 1.50 -3.34
C ILE A 19 -2.23 2.60 -4.33
N GLN A 20 -1.51 2.68 -5.45
CA GLN A 20 -1.76 3.66 -6.50
C GLN A 20 -2.00 2.99 -7.84
N GLY A 21 -2.89 3.60 -8.63
CA GLY A 21 -3.20 3.15 -9.98
C GLY A 21 -4.26 2.05 -10.06
N LEU A 22 -4.94 1.69 -8.96
CA LEU A 22 -6.05 0.73 -9.02
C LEU A 22 -7.16 1.21 -9.97
N ARG A 23 -7.70 0.29 -10.75
CA ARG A 23 -8.94 0.52 -11.51
C ARG A 23 -10.15 0.61 -10.57
N ALA A 24 -11.20 1.31 -11.01
CA ALA A 24 -12.39 1.56 -10.20
C ALA A 24 -13.11 0.29 -9.74
N ASP A 25 -13.15 -0.75 -10.59
CA ASP A 25 -13.70 -2.07 -10.28
C ASP A 25 -12.91 -2.73 -9.12
N THR A 26 -11.59 -2.81 -9.29
CA THR A 26 -10.67 -3.41 -8.33
C THR A 26 -10.67 -2.65 -7.01
N SER A 27 -10.74 -1.31 -7.06
CA SER A 27 -10.82 -0.47 -5.87
C SER A 27 -12.10 -0.69 -5.08
N SER A 28 -13.23 -0.90 -5.77
CA SER A 28 -14.52 -1.14 -5.13
C SER A 28 -14.54 -2.53 -4.46
N ASP A 29 -14.03 -3.54 -5.16
CA ASP A 29 -13.91 -4.89 -4.63
C ASP A 29 -12.98 -4.96 -3.40
N LEU A 30 -11.86 -4.25 -3.46
CA LEU A 30 -10.91 -4.18 -2.35
C LEU A 30 -11.53 -3.47 -1.13
N ALA A 31 -12.29 -2.39 -1.34
CA ALA A 31 -13.02 -1.72 -0.27
C ALA A 31 -14.03 -2.67 0.40
N ASN A 32 -14.85 -3.35 -0.40
CA ASN A 32 -15.83 -4.33 0.11
C ASN A 32 -15.15 -5.46 0.92
N TYR A 33 -14.00 -5.93 0.45
CA TYR A 33 -13.21 -6.94 1.17
C TYR A 33 -12.71 -6.42 2.52
N LEU A 34 -12.15 -5.21 2.55
CA LEU A 34 -11.60 -4.61 3.78
C LEU A 34 -12.70 -4.31 4.81
N GLU A 35 -13.88 -3.87 4.36
CA GLU A 35 -15.07 -3.74 5.21
C GLU A 35 -15.48 -5.08 5.82
N SER A 36 -15.45 -6.17 5.03
CA SER A 36 -15.84 -7.50 5.52
C SER A 36 -14.94 -8.04 6.64
N ILE A 37 -13.70 -7.53 6.74
CA ILE A 37 -12.73 -7.90 7.77
C ILE A 37 -12.52 -6.80 8.82
N ASN A 38 -13.39 -5.79 8.85
CA ASN A 38 -13.36 -4.64 9.77
C ASN A 38 -12.00 -3.89 9.79
N ASN A 39 -11.34 -3.79 8.64
CA ASN A 39 -10.09 -3.03 8.53
C ASN A 39 -10.33 -1.57 8.16
N VAL A 40 -9.49 -0.69 8.71
CA VAL A 40 -9.52 0.74 8.42
C VAL A 40 -8.85 1.00 7.07
N TYR A 41 -9.54 1.72 6.20
CA TYR A 41 -9.01 2.16 4.92
C TYR A 41 -9.44 3.60 4.59
N SER A 42 -8.70 4.25 3.72
CA SER A 42 -9.00 5.58 3.19
C SER A 42 -8.81 5.61 1.69
N ILE A 43 -9.69 6.31 0.98
CA ILE A 43 -9.63 6.48 -0.48
C ILE A 43 -9.53 7.97 -0.78
N GLU A 44 -8.39 8.41 -1.29
CA GLU A 44 -8.22 9.80 -1.74
C GLU A 44 -8.65 9.91 -3.21
N LYS A 45 -9.68 10.73 -3.48
CA LYS A 45 -10.28 10.87 -4.82
C LYS A 45 -9.76 12.07 -5.61
N GLU A 46 -9.12 13.04 -4.97
CA GLU A 46 -8.78 14.34 -5.59
C GLU A 46 -7.33 14.43 -6.09
N HIS A 47 -6.34 13.90 -5.35
CA HIS A 47 -4.93 13.96 -5.74
C HIS A 47 -4.29 12.57 -5.77
N LYS A 48 -3.84 12.15 -6.97
CA LYS A 48 -3.09 10.91 -7.25
C LYS A 48 -3.79 9.59 -6.88
N ALA A 49 -5.13 9.59 -6.76
CA ALA A 49 -6.00 8.41 -6.62
C ALA A 49 -5.31 7.22 -5.93
N PHE A 50 -5.21 7.28 -4.61
CA PHE A 50 -4.58 6.22 -3.84
C PHE A 50 -5.52 5.65 -2.78
N PHE A 51 -5.26 4.39 -2.49
CA PHE A 51 -5.98 3.59 -1.52
C PHE A 51 -5.03 3.31 -0.36
N GLU A 52 -5.36 3.77 0.84
CA GLU A 52 -4.54 3.60 2.04
C GLU A 52 -5.19 2.59 2.99
N VAL A 53 -4.39 1.67 3.51
CA VAL A 53 -4.83 0.60 4.41
C VAL A 53 -3.85 0.41 5.55
N ASP A 54 -4.39 0.15 6.74
CA ASP A 54 -3.63 -0.10 7.97
C ASP A 54 -3.39 -1.61 8.17
N ILE A 55 -2.75 -2.24 7.18
CA ILE A 55 -2.35 -3.65 7.21
C ILE A 55 -0.96 -3.82 6.60
N GLN A 56 -0.31 -4.96 6.86
CA GLN A 56 1.02 -5.23 6.33
C GLN A 56 1.00 -5.38 4.80
N GLY A 57 2.06 -4.91 4.14
CA GLY A 57 2.22 -4.96 2.69
C GLY A 57 2.10 -6.37 2.15
N ILE A 58 2.64 -7.37 2.86
CA ILE A 58 2.49 -8.77 2.45
C ILE A 58 1.03 -9.22 2.37
N GLN A 59 0.15 -8.72 3.25
CA GLN A 59 -1.27 -9.03 3.23
C GLN A 59 -1.94 -8.37 2.02
N VAL A 60 -1.60 -7.11 1.74
CA VAL A 60 -2.05 -6.40 0.53
C VAL A 60 -1.63 -7.14 -0.74
N LEU A 61 -0.37 -7.55 -0.83
CA LEU A 61 0.16 -8.31 -1.97
C LEU A 61 -0.57 -9.64 -2.17
N ASN A 62 -0.85 -10.36 -1.07
CA ASN A 62 -1.60 -11.62 -1.12
C ASN A 62 -3.03 -11.43 -1.63
N ILE A 63 -3.72 -10.38 -1.18
CA ILE A 63 -5.08 -10.04 -1.65
C ILE A 63 -5.05 -9.70 -3.14
N LEU A 64 -4.13 -8.83 -3.57
CA LEU A 64 -3.99 -8.41 -4.96
C LEU A 64 -3.61 -9.56 -5.90
N SER A 65 -2.77 -10.47 -5.43
CA SER A 65 -2.38 -11.67 -6.19
C SER A 65 -3.54 -12.66 -6.31
N SER A 66 -4.20 -12.98 -5.19
CA SER A 66 -5.22 -14.04 -5.12
C SER A 66 -6.53 -13.64 -5.78
N ASN A 67 -6.99 -12.41 -5.54
CA ASN A 67 -8.33 -11.97 -5.94
C ASN A 67 -8.31 -11.16 -7.24
N HIS A 68 -7.18 -10.55 -7.58
CA HIS A 68 -7.10 -9.59 -8.69
C HIS A 68 -6.02 -9.91 -9.73
N SER A 69 -5.27 -11.01 -9.55
CA SER A 69 -4.25 -11.52 -10.49
C SER A 69 -3.08 -10.56 -10.76
N TYR A 70 -2.80 -9.63 -9.85
CA TYR A 70 -1.61 -8.80 -9.94
C TYR A 70 -0.37 -9.61 -9.56
N ARG A 71 0.73 -9.41 -10.29
CA ARG A 71 2.02 -10.04 -9.99
C ARG A 71 3.09 -9.00 -9.72
N VAL A 72 3.90 -9.20 -8.69
CA VAL A 72 5.06 -8.36 -8.41
C VAL A 72 6.06 -8.49 -9.55
N ILE A 73 6.44 -7.37 -10.16
CA ILE A 73 7.45 -7.30 -11.23
C ILE A 73 8.77 -6.71 -10.74
N SER A 74 8.72 -5.85 -9.74
CA SER A 74 9.89 -5.25 -9.11
C SER A 74 9.59 -4.83 -7.69
N HIS A 75 10.65 -4.71 -6.89
CA HIS A 75 10.59 -4.13 -5.55
C HIS A 75 11.79 -3.21 -5.34
N SER A 76 11.61 -2.22 -4.48
CA SER A 76 12.68 -1.34 -4.01
C SER A 76 12.42 -0.95 -2.56
N SER A 77 13.47 -0.79 -1.77
CA SER A 77 13.35 -0.33 -0.38
C SER A 77 14.32 0.81 -0.13
N VAL A 78 13.87 1.80 0.65
CA VAL A 78 14.66 2.95 1.08
C VAL A 78 14.42 3.15 2.57
N ILE A 79 15.49 3.35 3.33
CA ILE A 79 15.41 3.77 4.73
C ILE A 79 15.72 5.26 4.77
N GLU A 80 14.74 6.06 5.15
CA GLU A 80 14.91 7.48 5.39
C GLU A 80 15.21 7.72 6.86
N VAL A 81 16.33 8.41 7.12
CA VAL A 81 16.75 8.80 8.47
C VAL A 81 16.50 10.30 8.62
N SER A 82 15.67 10.68 9.58
CA SER A 82 15.32 12.08 9.84
C SER A 82 15.61 12.44 11.30
N ASN A 83 16.08 13.67 11.54
CA ASN A 83 16.29 14.17 12.90
C ASN A 83 15.15 15.14 13.25
N ILE A 84 14.23 14.71 14.13
CA ILE A 84 13.06 15.48 14.55
C ILE A 84 13.15 15.73 16.05
N GLY A 85 13.13 16.99 16.48
CA GLY A 85 13.10 17.36 17.90
C GLY A 85 14.28 16.83 18.74
N GLY A 86 15.46 16.65 18.13
CA GLY A 86 16.65 16.10 18.78
C GLY A 86 16.68 14.57 18.88
N ARG A 87 15.71 13.87 18.29
CA ARG A 87 15.70 12.41 18.14
C ARG A 87 15.94 12.02 16.68
N THR A 88 16.64 10.90 16.48
CA THR A 88 16.78 10.28 15.17
C THR A 88 15.64 9.30 14.95
N ASP A 89 14.81 9.57 13.96
CA ASP A 89 13.74 8.70 13.50
C ASP A 89 14.14 8.01 12.20
N LYS A 90 13.66 6.79 12.00
CA LYS A 90 13.94 5.98 10.82
C LYS A 90 12.64 5.44 10.27
N VAL A 91 12.36 5.78 9.01
CA VAL A 91 11.20 5.28 8.30
C VAL A 91 11.69 4.37 7.18
N GLN A 92 11.27 3.11 7.19
CA GLN A 92 11.51 2.20 6.10
C GLN A 92 10.34 2.30 5.11
N LYS A 93 10.67 2.54 3.84
CA LYS A 93 9.72 2.62 2.74
C LYS A 93 10.00 1.46 1.80
N THR A 94 9.04 0.57 1.64
CA THR A 94 9.12 -0.55 0.69
C THR A 94 8.10 -0.32 -0.42
N LEU A 95 8.55 -0.32 -1.67
CA LEU A 95 7.70 -0.12 -2.85
C LEU A 95 7.73 -1.39 -3.70
N TRP A 96 6.56 -1.91 -4.05
CA TRP A 96 6.38 -2.96 -5.05
C TRP A 96 5.67 -2.39 -6.28
N THR A 97 6.18 -2.72 -7.46
CA THR A 97 5.43 -2.52 -8.70
C THR A 97 4.79 -3.85 -9.08
N LEU A 98 3.50 -3.83 -9.37
CA LEU A 98 2.75 -5.00 -9.80
C LEU A 98 2.17 -4.81 -11.20
N SER A 99 2.04 -5.88 -11.96
CA SER A 99 1.43 -5.88 -13.29
C SER A 99 0.26 -6.86 -13.40
N LYS A 100 -0.72 -6.49 -14.22
CA LYS A 100 -1.84 -7.32 -14.69
C LYS A 100 -1.98 -7.25 -16.22
#